data_AF-K1Q8X7-F1
#
_entry.id   AF-K1Q8X7-F1
#
_cell.length_a   1.000
_cell.length_b   1.000
_cell.length_c   1.000
_cell.angle_alpha   90.00
_cell.angle_beta   90.00
_cell.angle_gamma   90.00
#
_symmetry.space_group_name_H-M   'P 1'
#
loop_
_entity.id
_entity.type
_entity.pdbx_description
1 polymer ?
#
loop_
_entity_poly.entity_id
_entity_poly.type
_entity_poly.pdbx_seq_one_letter_code
_entity_poly.pdbx_strand_id
1 'polypeptide(L)' 'MAIQDPPMMLDFSPAQNEEFDKEIFRCYTRNGENVEFVVWPAVFLYKDGPLVTKGVLQPIAK' A
#
# COMPACT_ATOMS: atom_id res chain seq x y z
N MET A 1 16.45 -21.13 7.74
CA MET A 1 15.36 -20.14 7.59
C MET A 1 16.02 -18.77 7.62
N ALA A 2 15.98 -18.01 6.52
CA ALA A 2 16.50 -16.64 6.50
C ALA A 2 15.35 -15.73 6.94
N ILE A 3 15.32 -15.37 8.22
CA ILE A 3 14.39 -14.38 8.75
C ILE A 3 15.04 -13.02 8.54
N GLN A 4 14.33 -12.06 7.94
CA GLN A 4 14.84 -10.69 7.85
C GLN A 4 14.81 -10.05 9.24
N ASP A 5 15.96 -9.50 9.62
CA ASP A 5 16.18 -8.71 10.83
C ASP A 5 16.88 -7.40 10.42
N PRO A 6 16.21 -6.23 10.53
CA PRO A 6 14.87 -6.01 11.07
C PRO A 6 13.74 -6.63 10.20
N PRO A 7 12.56 -6.90 10.78
CA PRO A 7 11.42 -7.42 10.02
C PRO A 7 10.90 -6.40 9.02
N MET A 8 10.44 -6.88 7.86
CA MET A 8 9.70 -6.05 6.90
C MET A 8 8.43 -5.50 7.52
N MET A 9 8.03 -4.32 7.05
CA MET A 9 6.78 -3.67 7.44
C MET A 9 5.80 -3.76 6.28
N LEU A 10 4.61 -4.31 6.57
CA LEU A 10 3.49 -4.36 5.64
C LEU A 10 2.50 -3.24 6.01
N ASP A 11 2.22 -2.38 5.05
CA ASP A 11 1.34 -1.23 5.24
C ASP A 11 -0.05 -1.50 4.64
N PHE A 12 -1.04 -1.59 5.53
CA PHE A 12 -2.47 -1.71 5.25
C PHE A 12 -3.24 -0.45 5.68
N SER A 13 -2.53 0.64 6.00
CA SER A 13 -3.10 1.82 6.65
C SER A 13 -4.14 2.62 5.85
N PRO A 14 -4.14 2.68 4.51
CA PRO A 14 -5.11 3.52 3.80
C PRO A 14 -6.55 3.13 4.12
N ALA A 15 -7.30 4.03 4.75
CA ALA A 15 -8.67 3.77 5.13
C ALA A 15 -9.64 4.08 3.99
N GLN A 16 -10.83 3.47 4.04
CA GLN A 16 -11.87 3.72 3.05
C GLN A 16 -12.27 5.20 3.01
N ASN A 17 -12.48 5.73 1.81
CA ASN A 17 -12.76 7.13 1.48
C ASN A 17 -11.62 8.12 1.71
N GLU A 18 -10.44 7.69 2.17
CA GLU A 18 -9.26 8.57 2.27
C GLU A 18 -8.52 8.69 0.94
N GLU A 19 -7.84 9.81 0.73
CA GLU A 19 -6.84 9.94 -0.33
C GLU A 19 -5.64 9.04 -0.05
N PHE A 20 -5.00 8.53 -1.10
CA PHE A 20 -3.83 7.68 -0.97
C PHE A 20 -2.60 8.27 -1.67
N ASP A 21 -1.42 7.98 -1.11
CA ASP A 21 -0.15 8.36 -1.73
C ASP A 21 0.14 7.47 -2.95
N LYS A 22 0.21 8.09 -4.12
CA LYS A 22 0.51 7.42 -5.41
C LYS A 22 1.97 6.96 -5.52
N GLU A 23 2.86 7.46 -4.66
CA GLU A 23 4.23 6.96 -4.54
C GLU A 23 4.28 5.64 -3.76
N ILE A 24 3.35 5.42 -2.83
CA ILE A 24 3.30 4.21 -2.00
C ILE A 24 2.34 3.16 -2.58
N PHE A 25 1.22 3.60 -3.17
CA PHE A 25 0.18 2.72 -3.69
C PHE A 25 -0.09 2.94 -5.19
N ARG A 26 -0.50 1.87 -5.87
CA ARG A 26 -1.01 1.92 -7.24
C ARG A 26 -2.44 1.40 -7.33
N CYS A 27 -3.16 1.92 -8.31
CA CYS A 27 -4.51 1.50 -8.65
C CYS A 27 -4.53 0.07 -9.21
N TYR A 28 -5.51 -0.73 -8.81
CA TYR A 28 -5.71 -2.10 -9.30
C TYR A 28 -6.40 -2.14 -10.67
N THR A 29 -7.73 -1.96 -10.72
CA THR A 29 -8.51 -2.08 -11.98
C THR A 29 -9.06 -0.75 -12.49
N ARG A 30 -9.17 0.26 -11.62
CA ARG A 30 -9.78 1.56 -11.93
C ARG A 30 -8.93 2.67 -11.35
N ASN A 31 -9.01 3.85 -11.95
CA ASN A 31 -8.39 5.06 -11.43
C ASN A 31 -9.37 5.83 -10.53
N GLY A 32 -8.86 6.47 -9.49
CA GLY A 32 -9.59 7.32 -8.57
C GLY A 32 -8.64 7.99 -7.60
N GLU A 33 -9.19 8.82 -6.71
CA GLU A 33 -8.41 9.56 -5.70
C GLU A 33 -8.60 8.97 -4.30
N ASN A 34 -9.76 8.37 -4.04
CA ASN A 34 -10.13 7.87 -2.72
C ASN A 34 -10.16 6.34 -2.71
N VAL A 35 -9.72 5.75 -1.60
CA VAL A 35 -9.64 4.31 -1.40
C VAL A 35 -11.03 3.69 -1.21
N GLU A 36 -11.34 2.63 -1.95
CA GLU A 36 -12.47 1.76 -1.66
C GLU A 36 -12.04 0.63 -0.71
N PHE A 37 -10.94 -0.06 -1.06
CA PHE A 37 -10.28 -1.06 -0.22
C PHE A 37 -8.84 -1.33 -0.68
N VAL A 38 -8.00 -1.81 0.26
CA VAL A 38 -6.64 -2.28 -0.04
C VAL A 38 -6.69 -3.70 -0.58
N VAL A 39 -6.10 -3.92 -1.76
CA VAL A 39 -6.00 -5.23 -2.42
C VAL A 39 -4.74 -5.97 -1.95
N TRP A 40 -3.63 -5.22 -1.83
CA TRP A 40 -2.33 -5.73 -1.39
C TRP A 40 -1.58 -4.64 -0.62
N PRO A 41 -0.92 -4.96 0.51
CA PRO A 41 -0.19 -3.95 1.28
C PRO A 41 1.01 -3.41 0.52
N ALA A 42 1.41 -2.18 0.85
CA ALA A 42 2.75 -1.72 0.49
C ALA A 42 3.78 -2.44 1.38
N VAL A 43 4.94 -2.76 0.81
CA VAL A 43 6.00 -3.49 1.51
C VAL A 43 7.20 -2.58 1.67
N PHE A 44 7.61 -2.37 2.92
CA PHE A 44 8.81 -1.63 3.30
C PHE A 44 9.87 -2.59 3.84
N LEU A 45 11.15 -2.27 3.58
CA LEU A 45 12.27 -3.11 4.00
C LEU A 45 12.31 -3.30 5.52
N TYR A 46 11.92 -2.27 6.25
CA TYR A 46 11.66 -2.25 7.69
C TYR A 46 10.73 -1.07 8.00
N LYS A 47 10.29 -0.93 9.25
CA LYS A 47 9.41 0.17 9.67
C LYS A 47 10.07 1.53 9.40
N ASP A 48 9.36 2.44 8.71
CA ASP A 48 9.87 3.75 8.30
C ASP A 48 11.09 3.68 7.34
N GLY A 49 11.33 2.51 6.74
CA GLY A 49 12.41 2.25 5.78
C GLY A 49 12.02 2.54 4.33
N PRO A 50 12.90 2.19 3.37
CA PRO A 50 12.60 2.35 1.95
C PRO A 50 11.49 1.39 1.49
N LEU A 51 10.69 1.87 0.54
CA LEU A 51 9.67 1.08 -0.13
C LEU A 51 10.33 0.01 -1.01
N VAL A 52 9.97 -1.26 -0.79
CA VAL A 52 10.40 -2.41 -1.59
C VAL A 52 9.42 -2.67 -2.72
N THR A 53 8.12 -2.54 -2.45
CA THR A 53 7.07 -2.74 -3.46
C THR A 53 5.85 -1.89 -3.14
N LYS A 54 5.34 -1.18 -4.16
CA LYS A 54 4.10 -0.41 -4.05
C LYS A 54 2.93 -1.31 -3.68
N GLY A 55 2.10 -0.86 -2.75
CA GLY A 55 0.83 -1.49 -2.43
C GLY A 55 -0.14 -1.38 -3.60
N VAL A 56 -1.18 -2.21 -3.57
CA VAL A 56 -2.23 -2.19 -4.58
C VAL A 56 -3.55 -1.93 -3.89
N LEU A 57 -4.30 -0.97 -4.39
CA LEU A 57 -5.63 -0.65 -3.86
C LEU A 57 -6.64 -0.46 -4.99
N GLN A 58 -7.90 -0.62 -4.64
CA GLN A 58 -9.03 -0.34 -5.51
C GLN A 58 -9.58 1.04 -5.12
N PRO A 59 -9.55 2.03 -6.02
CA PRO A 59 -10.22 3.30 -5.79
C PRO A 59 -11.74 3.20 -5.99
N ILE A 60 -12.47 4.09 -5.32
CA ILE A 60 -13.91 4.25 -5.50
C ILE A 60 -14.20 4.65 -6.94
N ALA A 61 -15.19 3.99 -7.56
CA ALA A 61 -15.63 4.33 -8.90
C ALA A 61 -16.22 5.75 -8.94
N LYS A 62 -15.89 6.51 -9.99
CA LYS A 62 -16.62 7.74 -10.32
C LYS A 62 -18.06 7.43 -10.71
#